data_AF-A0A9X4FIS3-F1
#
_entry.id   AF-A0A9X4FIS3-F1
#
_cell.length_a   1.000
_cell.length_b   1.000
_cell.length_c   1.000
_cell.angle_alpha   90.00
_cell.angle_beta   90.00
_cell.angle_gamma   90.00
#
_symmetry.space_group_name_H-M   'P 1'
#
loop_
_entity.id
_entity.type
_entity.pdbx_description
1 polymer ?
#
loop_
_entity_poly.entity_id
_entity_poly.type
_entity_poly.pdbx_seq_one_letter_code
_entity_poly.pdbx_strand_id
1 'polypeptide(L)'
;MPKNTKQTSSDVASLASHTLKNPNASSIAKAFAGSALSQTSTSRQTSSEMESRASKALQSTKYSEETKTLAASVLAQSNKAR
;
A
#
# COMPACT_ATOMS: atom_id res chain seq x y z
N MET A 1 -13.03 -10.59 -19.73
CA MET A 1 -12.48 -10.67 -18.35
C MET A 1 -13.04 -9.51 -17.55
N PRO A 2 -13.69 -9.73 -16.39
CA PRO A 2 -14.15 -8.62 -15.57
C PRO A 2 -12.91 -7.95 -14.97
N LYS A 3 -12.65 -6.70 -15.37
CA LYS A 3 -11.52 -5.92 -14.88
C LYS A 3 -11.81 -5.59 -13.42
N ASN A 4 -10.95 -6.03 -12.50
CA ASN A 4 -11.07 -5.67 -11.10
C ASN A 4 -10.91 -4.14 -10.99
N THR A 5 -12.02 -3.41 -10.85
CA THR A 5 -12.03 -1.94 -10.83
C THR A 5 -11.62 -1.35 -9.46
N LYS A 6 -11.28 -2.20 -8.47
CA LYS A 6 -10.69 -1.79 -7.19
C LYS A 6 -9.16 -1.88 -7.21
N GLN A 7 -8.54 -1.58 -8.35
CA GLN A 7 -7.11 -1.36 -8.41
C GLN A 7 -6.78 -0.04 -7.72
N THR A 8 -5.63 0.04 -7.05
CA THR A 8 -5.08 1.33 -6.62
C THR A 8 -5.15 2.28 -7.80
N SER A 9 -5.62 3.51 -7.58
CA SER A 9 -5.62 4.55 -8.60
C SER A 9 -4.26 4.57 -9.30
N SER A 10 -4.22 4.88 -10.60
CA SER A 10 -2.98 5.02 -11.37
C SER A 10 -1.93 5.86 -10.62
N ASP A 11 -2.41 6.84 -9.86
CA ASP A 11 -1.62 7.78 -9.07
C ASP A 11 -0.95 7.09 -7.87
N VAL A 12 -1.68 6.22 -7.16
CA VAL A 12 -1.14 5.46 -6.02
C VAL A 12 -0.20 4.35 -6.49
N ALA A 13 -0.49 3.71 -7.62
CA ALA A 13 0.43 2.75 -8.23
C ALA A 13 1.73 3.43 -8.70
N SER A 14 1.62 4.63 -9.28
CA SER A 14 2.75 5.45 -9.70
C SER A 14 3.56 5.94 -8.51
N LEU A 15 2.89 6.36 -7.43
CA LEU A 15 3.50 6.75 -6.17
C LEU A 15 4.24 5.56 -5.55
N ALA A 16 3.60 4.40 -5.44
CA ALA A 16 4.22 3.17 -4.95
C ALA A 16 5.48 2.80 -5.76
N SER A 17 5.39 2.88 -7.09
CA SER A 17 6.52 2.61 -7.98
C SER A 17 7.67 3.61 -7.77
N HIS A 18 7.34 4.88 -7.57
CA HIS A 18 8.33 5.92 -7.23
C HIS A 18 8.97 5.66 -5.86
N THR A 19 8.18 5.32 -4.84
CA THR A 19 8.67 5.01 -3.50
C THR A 19 9.59 3.79 -3.50
N LEU A 20 9.30 2.76 -4.30
CA LEU A 20 10.19 1.61 -4.47
C LEU A 20 11.52 2.00 -5.13
N LYS A 21 11.47 2.88 -6.14
CA LYS A 21 12.66 3.39 -6.84
C LYS A 21 13.44 4.43 -6.05
N ASN A 22 12.83 5.06 -5.04
CA ASN A 22 13.47 6.11 -4.27
C ASN A 22 14.49 5.53 -3.26
N PRO A 23 15.79 5.85 -3.36
CA PRO A 23 16.79 5.38 -2.41
C PRO A 23 16.58 5.94 -1.00
N ASN A 24 16.00 7.14 -0.87
CA ASN A 24 15.72 7.81 0.40
C ASN A 24 14.42 7.32 1.08
N ALA A 25 13.61 6.52 0.40
CA ALA A 25 12.38 5.99 0.98
C ALA A 25 12.70 4.95 2.07
N SER A 26 12.02 5.06 3.20
CA SER A 26 12.16 4.13 4.31
C SER A 26 11.78 2.71 3.90
N SER A 27 12.40 1.72 4.53
CA SER A 27 12.13 0.29 4.28
C SER A 27 10.64 -0.05 4.42
N ILE A 28 9.95 0.60 5.34
CA ILE A 28 8.51 0.43 5.56
C ILE A 28 7.66 1.04 4.43
N ALA A 29 8.05 2.19 3.90
CA ALA A 29 7.35 2.81 2.78
C ALA A 29 7.48 1.95 1.52
N LYS A 30 8.67 1.38 1.28
CA LYS A 30 8.90 0.39 0.22
C LYS A 30 8.07 -0.88 0.42
N ALA A 31 7.95 -1.37 1.66
CA ALA A 31 7.12 -2.54 1.97
C ALA A 31 5.62 -2.27 1.70
N PHE A 32 5.11 -1.09 2.06
CA PHE A 32 3.73 -0.70 1.74
C PHE A 32 3.51 -0.54 0.24
N ALA A 33 4.43 0.14 -0.46
CA ALA A 33 4.38 0.29 -1.90
C ALA A 33 4.38 -1.06 -2.64
N GLY A 34 5.27 -1.98 -2.24
CA GLY A 34 5.34 -3.32 -2.80
C GLY A 34 4.08 -4.16 -2.49
N SER A 35 3.50 -4.00 -1.30
CA SER A 35 2.25 -4.67 -0.92
C SER A 35 1.06 -4.14 -1.72
N ALA A 36 0.96 -2.82 -1.89
CA ALA A 36 -0.06 -2.19 -2.72
C ALA A 36 0.04 -2.67 -4.17
N LEU A 37 1.24 -2.61 -4.78
CA LEU A 37 1.49 -3.06 -6.16
C LEU A 37 1.29 -4.56 -6.37
N SER A 38 1.64 -5.39 -5.39
CA SER A 38 1.38 -6.83 -5.48
C SER A 38 -0.11 -7.14 -5.46
N GLN A 39 -0.91 -6.32 -4.77
CA GLN A 39 -2.37 -6.46 -4.71
C GLN A 39 -3.09 -5.91 -5.95
N THR A 40 -2.48 -5.00 -6.73
CA THR A 40 -3.09 -4.52 -7.98
C THR A 40 -3.08 -5.56 -9.09
N SER A 41 -2.10 -6.45 -9.06
CA SER A 41 -1.74 -7.35 -10.16
C SER A 41 -2.04 -8.81 -9.83
N THR A 42 -2.41 -9.12 -8.59
CA THR A 42 -2.66 -10.50 -8.14
C THR A 42 -3.90 -10.59 -7.24
N SER A 43 -4.47 -11.78 -7.12
CA SER A 43 -5.50 -12.11 -6.13
C SER A 43 -4.96 -12.30 -4.71
N ARG A 44 -3.67 -11.96 -4.46
CA ARG A 44 -3.02 -12.14 -3.17
C ARG A 44 -3.52 -11.10 -2.19
N GLN A 45 -3.90 -11.53 -1.00
CA GLN A 45 -4.34 -10.65 0.08
C GLN A 45 -3.15 -10.07 0.83
N THR A 46 -3.35 -8.86 1.36
CA THR A 46 -2.47 -8.30 2.38
C THR A 46 -2.39 -9.26 3.56
N SER A 47 -1.20 -9.50 4.10
CA SER A 47 -1.11 -10.25 5.35
C SER A 47 -1.61 -9.40 6.51
N SER A 48 -2.20 -10.03 7.52
CA SER A 48 -2.63 -9.37 8.76
C SER A 48 -1.50 -8.57 9.43
N GLU A 49 -0.26 -9.04 9.30
CA GLU A 49 0.91 -8.31 9.77
C GLU A 49 1.13 -7.00 9.00
N MET A 50 0.95 -7.01 7.68
CA MET A 50 1.10 -5.83 6.84
C MET A 50 -0.03 -4.82 7.06
N GLU A 51 -1.26 -5.30 7.31
CA GLU A 51 -2.38 -4.47 7.75
C GLU A 51 -2.09 -3.79 9.09
N SER A 52 -1.58 -4.55 10.07
CA SER A 52 -1.22 -3.99 11.38
C SER A 52 -0.14 -2.92 11.25
N ARG A 53 0.89 -3.17 10.42
CA ARG A 53 1.95 -2.20 10.14
C ARG A 53 1.40 -0.96 9.43
N ALA A 54 0.52 -1.12 8.44
CA ALA A 54 -0.11 -0.01 7.74
C ALA A 54 -1.00 0.83 8.67
N SER A 55 -1.76 0.18 9.56
CA SER A 55 -2.58 0.84 10.58
C SER A 55 -1.74 1.64 11.56
N LYS A 56 -0.64 1.07 12.04
CA LYS A 56 0.33 1.77 12.90
C LYS A 56 1.00 2.94 12.17
N ALA A 57 1.27 2.79 10.87
CA ALA A 57 1.85 3.86 10.08
C ALA A 57 0.90 5.04 9.89
N LEU A 58 -0.41 4.77 9.73
CA LEU A 58 -1.44 5.82 9.71
C LEU A 58 -1.59 6.55 11.04
N GLN A 59 -1.50 5.82 12.15
CA GLN A 59 -1.62 6.39 13.50
C GLN A 59 -0.35 7.13 13.94
N SER A 60 0.78 6.90 13.28
CA SER A 60 2.06 7.49 13.63
C SER A 60 2.29 8.80 12.88
N THR A 61 2.64 9.86 13.63
CA THR A 61 3.04 11.16 13.08
C THR A 61 4.45 11.14 12.48
N LYS A 62 5.22 10.05 12.68
CA LYS A 62 6.60 9.94 12.20
C LYS A 62 6.69 9.66 10.70
N TYR A 63 5.60 9.25 10.06
CA TYR A 63 5.56 8.93 8.65
C TYR A 63 5.04 10.10 7.81
N SER A 64 5.61 10.25 6.62
CA SER A 64 5.16 11.25 5.65
C SER A 64 3.74 10.95 5.16
N GLU A 65 3.05 11.98 4.70
CA GLU A 65 1.72 11.87 4.09
C GLU A 65 1.70 10.90 2.90
N GLU A 66 2.79 10.83 2.12
CA GLU A 66 2.96 9.84 1.05
C GLU A 66 2.94 8.41 1.59
N THR A 67 3.66 8.14 2.68
CA THR A 67 3.72 6.81 3.30
C THR A 67 2.37 6.43 3.89
N LYS A 68 1.68 7.40 4.52
CA LYS A 68 0.32 7.21 5.03
C LYS A 68 -0.67 6.94 3.91
N THR A 69 -0.54 7.62 2.77
CA THR A 69 -1.38 7.39 1.58
C THR A 69 -1.20 5.97 1.04
N LEU A 70 0.05 5.49 0.97
CA LEU A 70 0.34 4.10 0.59
C LEU A 70 -0.22 3.10 1.60
N ALA A 71 -0.06 3.34 2.90
CA ALA A 71 -0.60 2.50 3.96
C ALA A 71 -2.14 2.46 3.95
N ALA A 72 -2.80 3.61 3.75
CA ALA A 72 -4.24 3.71 3.58
C ALA A 72 -4.71 2.93 2.36
N SER A 73 -3.96 2.98 1.26
CA SER A 73 -4.29 2.19 0.07
C SER A 73 -4.16 0.69 0.32
N VAL A 74 -3.10 0.26 1.01
CA VAL A 74 -2.93 -1.15 1.42
C VAL A 74 -4.10 -1.60 2.31
N LEU A 75 -4.55 -0.77 3.24
CA LEU A 75 -5.71 -1.10 4.08
C LEU A 75 -7.04 -1.06 3.34
N ALA A 76 -7.22 -0.12 2.41
CA ALA A 76 -8.41 -0.03 1.60
C ALA A 76 -8.56 -1.24 0.66
N GLN A 77 -7.43 -1.87 0.31
CA GLN A 77 -7.36 -3.06 -0.52
C GLN A 77 -7.30 -4.37 0.28
N SER A 78 -6.90 -4.31 1.55
CA SER A 78 -7.09 -5.42 2.47
C SER A 78 -8.58 -5.70 2.63
N ASN A 79 -8.93 -6.99 2.58
CA ASN A 79 -10.30 -7.41 2.33
C ASN A 79 -11.22 -6.94 3.49
N LYS A 80 -12.13 -6.00 3.20
CA LYS A 80 -12.99 -5.33 4.20
C LYS A 80 -14.12 -6.23 4.77
N ALA A 81 -14.16 -7.51 4.40
CA ALA A 81 -15.20 -8.48 4.74
C ALA A 81 -14.75 -9.47 5.82
N ARG A 82 -14.01 -9.01 6.84
CA ARG A 82 -13.70 -9.81 8.03
C ARG A 82 -14.55 -9.39 9.21
#